data_AF-W2T3T9-F1
#
_entry.id   AF-W2T3T9-F1
#
_cell.length_a   1.000
_cell.length_b   1.000
_cell.length_c   1.000
_cell.angle_alpha   90.00
_cell.angle_beta   90.00
_cell.angle_gamma   90.00
#
_symmetry.space_group_name_H-M   'P 1'
#
loop_
_entity.id
_entity.type
_entity.pdbx_description
1 polymer ?
#
loop_
_entity_poly.entity_id
_entity_poly.type
_entity_poly.pdbx_seq_one_letter_code
_entity_poly.pdbx_strand_id
1 'polypeptide(L)'
;MIALTLTNSKITCVTCSQGSNSSISQSQPKPNPSRDWCVVTGEQLQDYDQNEWDILLRHKYIVFARTNPEQKLLIVQEVQRRGETVAVTGGGVNDAPALAHANVGIAMGLCGSDIARQTADIVLLDDNFASIVMGIEEGRLLFDNLR
;
A
#
# COMPACT_ATOMS: atom_id res chain seq x y z
N MET A 1 7.07 2.50 1.86
CA MET A 1 5.78 2.39 1.18
C MET A 1 4.63 2.22 2.17
N ILE A 2 3.51 2.91 1.97
CA ILE A 2 2.21 2.59 2.57
C ILE A 2 1.23 2.57 1.38
N ALA A 3 0.39 1.54 1.24
CA ALA A 3 -0.61 1.47 0.18
C ALA A 3 -2.00 1.78 0.77
N LEU A 4 -2.62 2.86 0.34
CA LEU A 4 -3.97 3.23 0.77
C LEU A 4 -4.96 2.89 -0.34
N THR A 5 -5.98 2.08 -0.03
CA THR A 5 -7.09 1.83 -0.96
C THR A 5 -8.18 2.88 -0.72
N LEU A 6 -8.49 3.68 -1.73
CA LEU A 6 -9.31 4.90 -1.61
C LEU A 6 -10.82 4.64 -1.59
N THR A 7 -11.27 3.55 -2.22
CA THR A 7 -12.68 3.25 -2.46
C THR A 7 -13.44 2.76 -1.22
N ASN A 8 -12.75 2.12 -0.26
CA ASN A 8 -13.40 1.49 0.90
C ASN A 8 -12.76 1.83 2.26
N SER A 9 -11.99 2.92 2.36
CA SER A 9 -11.26 3.32 3.58
C SER A 9 -10.36 2.20 4.13
N LYS A 10 -9.93 1.28 3.27
CA LYS A 10 -9.13 0.13 3.63
C LYS A 10 -7.65 0.51 3.56
N ILE A 11 -6.99 0.48 4.72
CA ILE A 11 -5.57 0.84 4.82
C ILE A 11 -4.75 -0.44 4.78
N THR A 12 -3.89 -0.55 3.78
CA THR A 12 -2.99 -1.69 3.57
C THR A 12 -1.55 -1.25 3.78
N CYS A 13 -0.97 -1.61 4.92
CA CYS A 13 0.42 -1.25 5.19
C CYS A 13 1.37 -2.25 4.49
N VAL A 14 2.36 -1.75 3.74
CA VAL A 14 3.37 -2.58 3.09
C VAL A 14 4.75 -2.18 3.59
N THR A 15 5.27 -2.92 4.56
CA THR A 15 6.57 -2.66 5.18
C THR A 15 7.68 -3.47 4.50
N CYS A 16 8.73 -2.77 4.11
CA CYS A 16 9.97 -3.37 3.63
C CYS A 16 11.04 -3.13 4.72
N SER A 17 11.21 -4.08 5.63
CA SER A 17 12.35 -4.08 6.55
C SER A 17 13.35 -5.15 6.09
N GLN A 18 14.38 -4.73 5.35
CA GLN A 18 15.61 -5.53 5.19
C GLN A 18 16.55 -5.37 6.41
N GLY A 19 15.97 -5.09 7.60
CA GLY A 19 16.71 -4.90 8.84
C GLY A 19 16.47 -6.07 9.78
N SER A 20 17.55 -6.70 10.23
CA SER A 20 17.58 -7.67 11.32
C SER A 20 17.04 -7.04 12.61
N ASN A 21 15.75 -7.23 12.89
CA ASN A 21 15.24 -7.17 14.25
C ASN A 21 14.12 -8.21 14.43
N SER A 22 14.48 -9.22 15.19
CA SER A 22 13.75 -10.40 15.60
C SER A 22 12.79 -10.09 16.75
N SER A 23 11.58 -9.61 16.43
CA SER A 23 10.49 -9.57 17.42
C SER A 23 9.08 -9.76 16.84
N ILE A 24 8.90 -9.81 15.52
CA ILE A 24 7.67 -10.34 14.92
C ILE A 24 7.90 -11.83 14.67
N SER A 25 7.55 -12.62 15.67
CA SER A 25 7.74 -14.06 15.76
C SER A 25 7.24 -14.78 14.51
N GLN A 26 8.10 -15.65 13.98
CA GLN A 26 7.79 -16.69 13.01
C GLN A 26 6.69 -17.61 13.58
N SER A 27 5.42 -17.28 13.33
CA SER A 27 4.22 -18.14 13.44
C SER A 27 2.96 -17.27 13.52
N GLN A 28 2.72 -16.45 12.50
CA GLN A 28 1.35 -15.95 12.30
C GLN A 28 0.55 -17.10 11.67
N PRO A 29 -0.55 -17.57 12.28
CA PRO A 29 -1.39 -18.61 11.69
C PRO A 29 -1.96 -18.10 10.35
N LYS A 30 -2.34 -19.04 9.46
CA LYS A 30 -3.06 -18.74 8.23
C LYS A 30 -4.16 -17.69 8.48
N PRO A 31 -4.38 -16.74 7.56
CA PRO A 31 -5.31 -15.63 7.75
C PRO A 31 -6.64 -16.14 8.30
N ASN A 32 -6.96 -15.73 9.54
CA ASN A 32 -8.18 -16.16 10.22
C ASN A 32 -9.31 -15.19 9.83
N PRO A 33 -10.33 -15.63 9.06
CA PRO A 33 -11.37 -14.75 8.53
C PRO A 33 -12.21 -14.02 9.59
N SER A 34 -12.10 -14.40 10.86
CA SER A 34 -12.77 -13.71 11.99
C SER A 34 -12.03 -12.49 12.52
N ARG A 35 -10.77 -12.24 12.11
CA ARG A 35 -10.01 -11.05 12.52
C ARG A 35 -10.09 -9.96 11.47
N ASP A 36 -10.24 -8.72 11.91
CA ASP A 36 -10.21 -7.54 11.02
C ASP A 36 -8.81 -7.25 10.47
N TRP A 37 -7.77 -7.86 11.02
CA TRP A 37 -6.39 -7.62 10.62
C TRP A 37 -5.58 -8.90 10.39
N CYS A 38 -4.60 -8.84 9.49
CA CYS A 38 -3.64 -9.91 9.26
C CYS A 38 -2.24 -9.37 8.88
N VAL A 39 -1.22 -10.21 9.10
CA VAL A 39 0.16 -9.94 8.68
C VAL A 39 0.60 -11.05 7.73
N VAL A 40 1.11 -10.67 6.56
CA VAL A 40 1.61 -11.60 5.52
C VAL A 40 3.03 -11.21 5.17
N THR A 41 3.92 -12.20 5.06
CA THR A 41 5.31 -11.96 4.67
C THR A 41 5.49 -12.07 3.16
N GLY A 42 6.54 -11.44 2.62
CA GLY A 42 6.88 -11.53 1.20
C GLY A 42 7.13 -12.98 0.75
N GLU A 43 7.67 -13.84 1.61
CA GLU A 43 7.86 -15.26 1.30
C GLU A 43 6.51 -15.97 1.08
N GLN A 44 5.54 -15.74 1.97
CA GLN A 44 4.19 -16.31 1.86
C GLN A 44 3.44 -15.85 0.60
N LEU A 45 3.68 -14.62 0.13
CA LEU A 45 3.01 -14.09 -1.06
C LEU A 45 3.30 -14.88 -2.34
N GLN A 46 4.45 -15.55 -2.43
CA GLN A 46 4.84 -16.28 -3.64
C GLN A 46 3.97 -17.52 -3.87
N ASP A 47 3.44 -18.09 -2.79
CA ASP A 47 2.65 -19.31 -2.83
C ASP A 47 1.14 -19.04 -2.95
N TYR A 48 0.72 -17.77 -2.91
CA TYR A 48 -0.70 -17.42 -2.86
C TYR A 48 -1.39 -17.60 -4.21
N ASP A 49 -2.44 -18.42 -4.22
CA ASP A 49 -3.36 -18.49 -5.36
C ASP A 49 -4.39 -17.35 -5.34
N GLN A 50 -5.20 -17.27 -6.40
CA GLN A 50 -6.19 -16.20 -6.54
C GLN A 50 -7.28 -16.24 -5.45
N ASN A 51 -7.63 -17.42 -4.93
CA ASN A 51 -8.60 -17.56 -3.85
C ASN A 51 -8.00 -17.10 -2.51
N GLU A 52 -6.73 -17.39 -2.26
CA GLU A 52 -6.01 -16.94 -1.07
C GLU A 52 -5.87 -15.42 -1.06
N TRP A 53 -5.61 -14.80 -2.21
CA TRP A 53 -5.68 -13.33 -2.35
C TRP A 53 -7.08 -12.77 -2.09
N ASP A 54 -8.14 -13.43 -2.56
CA ASP A 54 -9.51 -13.02 -2.29
C ASP A 54 -9.85 -13.10 -0.80
N ILE A 55 -9.37 -14.13 -0.10
CA ILE A 55 -9.54 -14.27 1.35
C ILE A 55 -8.72 -13.21 2.08
N LEU A 56 -7.46 -13.01 1.68
CA LEU A 56 -6.56 -12.02 2.25
C LEU A 56 -7.15 -10.61 2.16
N LEU A 57 -7.67 -10.25 0.99
CA LEU A 57 -8.23 -8.93 0.73
C LEU A 57 -9.62 -8.72 1.34
N ARG A 58 -10.17 -9.68 2.10
CA ARG A 58 -11.36 -9.44 2.96
C ARG A 58 -11.01 -8.79 4.29
N HIS A 59 -9.77 -8.92 4.77
CA HIS A 59 -9.35 -8.27 6.02
C HIS A 59 -9.36 -6.75 5.88
N LYS A 60 -9.79 -6.03 6.92
CA LYS A 60 -9.83 -4.56 6.91
C LYS A 60 -8.42 -3.94 7.01
N TYR A 61 -7.51 -4.58 7.73
CA TYR A 61 -6.14 -4.11 7.90
C TYR A 61 -5.16 -5.21 7.52
N ILE A 62 -4.29 -4.94 6.55
CA ILE A 62 -3.32 -5.93 6.09
C ILE A 62 -1.93 -5.32 6.23
N VAL A 63 -1.01 -6.08 6.81
CA VAL A 63 0.40 -5.72 6.87
C VAL A 63 1.19 -6.70 6.04
N PHE A 64 1.72 -6.25 4.91
CA PHE A 64 2.71 -6.98 4.15
C PHE A 64 4.09 -6.67 4.73
N ALA A 65 4.84 -7.68 5.14
CA ALA A 65 6.15 -7.53 5.76
C ALA A 65 7.25 -8.19 4.92
N ARG A 66 8.47 -7.65 4.97
CA ARG A 66 9.66 -8.21 4.28
C ARG A 66 9.44 -8.41 2.78
N THR A 67 8.73 -7.49 2.12
CA THR A 67 8.48 -7.56 0.67
C THR A 67 9.63 -6.95 -0.13
N ASN A 68 9.96 -7.56 -1.27
CA ASN A 68 10.86 -6.99 -2.27
C ASN A 68 10.12 -5.99 -3.20
N PRO A 69 10.82 -5.23 -4.07
CA PRO A 69 10.17 -4.27 -4.98
C PRO A 69 9.13 -4.88 -5.93
N GLU A 70 9.39 -6.07 -6.48
CA GLU A 70 8.47 -6.77 -7.39
C GLU A 70 7.18 -7.17 -6.68
N GLN A 71 7.28 -7.65 -5.44
CA GLN A 71 6.14 -8.01 -4.60
C GLN A 71 5.27 -6.81 -4.25
N LYS A 72 5.87 -5.62 -4.08
CA LYS A 72 5.10 -4.38 -3.88
C LYS A 72 4.26 -4.05 -5.11
N LEU A 73 4.84 -4.18 -6.30
CA LEU A 73 4.11 -4.01 -7.56
C LEU A 73 2.99 -5.06 -7.70
N LEU A 74 3.28 -6.33 -7.39
CA LEU A 74 2.29 -7.40 -7.39
C LEU A 74 1.09 -7.09 -6.49
N ILE A 75 1.33 -6.58 -5.27
CA ILE A 75 0.26 -6.19 -4.35
C ILE A 75 -0.64 -5.12 -4.99
N VAL A 76 -0.05 -4.09 -5.61
CA VAL A 76 -0.81 -3.03 -6.30
C VAL A 76 -1.67 -3.63 -7.41
N GLN A 77 -1.07 -4.49 -8.24
CA GLN A 77 -1.76 -5.16 -9.35
C GLN A 77 -2.91 -6.04 -8.88
N GLU A 78 -2.71 -6.86 -7.85
CA GLU A 78 -3.76 -7.76 -7.35
C GLU A 78 -4.93 -7.02 -6.70
N VAL A 79 -4.64 -5.88 -6.04
CA VAL A 79 -5.71 -5.02 -5.50
C VAL A 79 -6.46 -4.33 -6.65
N GLN A 80 -5.76 -3.77 -7.63
CA GLN A 80 -6.38 -3.14 -8.81
C GLN A 80 -7.19 -4.13 -9.66
N ARG A 81 -6.70 -5.37 -9.82
CA ARG A 81 -7.38 -6.45 -10.56
C ARG A 81 -8.77 -6.75 -10.01
N ARG A 82 -9.00 -6.47 -8.73
CA ARG A 82 -10.28 -6.64 -8.03
C ARG A 82 -11.18 -5.41 -8.05
N GLY A 83 -10.83 -4.40 -8.85
CA GLY A 83 -11.63 -3.19 -9.08
C GLY A 83 -11.47 -2.12 -8.00
N GLU A 84 -10.53 -2.28 -7.09
CA GLU A 84 -10.24 -1.30 -6.05
C GLU A 84 -9.33 -0.19 -6.58
N THR A 85 -9.57 1.06 -6.15
CA THR A 85 -8.70 2.19 -6.50
C THR A 85 -7.55 2.30 -5.50
N VAL A 86 -6.32 2.22 -6.00
CA VAL A 86 -5.11 2.15 -5.18
C VAL A 86 -4.32 3.45 -5.24
N ALA A 87 -4.13 4.07 -4.08
CA ALA A 87 -3.11 5.09 -3.87
C ALA A 87 -1.88 4.46 -3.20
N VAL A 88 -0.69 4.77 -3.70
CA VAL A 88 0.57 4.30 -3.09
C VAL A 88 1.33 5.51 -2.62
N THR A 89 1.76 5.50 -1.36
CA THR A 89 2.76 6.45 -0.87
C THR A 89 4.11 5.78 -0.64
N GLY A 90 5.18 6.44 -1.06
CA GLY A 90 6.53 5.90 -1.00
C GLY A 90 7.58 6.99 -1.10
N GLY A 91 8.82 6.63 -0.78
CA GLY A 91 9.95 7.57 -0.86
C GLY A 91 11.22 6.94 -1.38
N GLY A 92 11.36 5.61 -1.26
CA GLY A 92 12.55 4.91 -1.73
C GLY A 92 12.50 4.59 -3.23
N VAL A 93 13.68 4.37 -3.82
CA VAL A 93 13.83 3.86 -5.19
C VAL A 93 13.07 2.55 -5.41
N ASN A 94 12.99 1.74 -4.36
CA ASN A 94 12.27 0.46 -4.32
C ASN A 94 10.74 0.60 -4.41
N ASP A 95 10.22 1.81 -4.21
CA ASP A 95 8.79 2.10 -4.25
C ASP A 95 8.36 2.61 -5.64
N ALA A 96 9.31 3.00 -6.50
CA ALA A 96 9.03 3.62 -7.81
C ALA A 96 8.14 2.76 -8.73
N PRO A 97 8.37 1.44 -8.92
CA PRO A 97 7.51 0.65 -9.81
C PRO A 97 6.05 0.61 -9.35
N ALA A 98 5.82 0.50 -8.05
CA ALA A 98 4.48 0.47 -7.47
C ALA A 98 3.83 1.87 -7.46
N LEU A 99 4.62 2.94 -7.25
CA LEU A 99 4.15 4.33 -7.41
C LEU A 99 3.66 4.58 -8.83
N ALA A 100 4.42 4.14 -9.84
CA ALA A 100 4.10 4.31 -11.26
C ALA A 100 2.83 3.55 -11.68
N HIS A 101 2.56 2.41 -11.05
CA HIS A 101 1.44 1.54 -11.40
C HIS A 101 0.16 1.82 -10.61
N ALA A 102 0.27 2.55 -9.49
CA ALA A 102 -0.87 2.95 -8.69
C ALA A 102 -1.84 3.82 -9.50
N ASN A 103 -3.09 3.89 -9.06
CA ASN A 103 -4.02 4.88 -9.63
C ASN A 103 -3.62 6.30 -9.23
N VAL A 104 -3.02 6.45 -8.05
CA VAL A 104 -2.42 7.70 -7.58
C VAL A 104 -1.13 7.39 -6.82
N GLY A 105 0.01 7.80 -7.35
CA GLY A 105 1.31 7.77 -6.67
C GLY A 105 1.56 9.02 -5.85
N ILE A 106 2.00 8.87 -4.60
CA ILE A 106 2.28 9.96 -3.66
C ILE A 106 3.72 9.84 -3.14
N ALA A 107 4.58 10.78 -3.52
CA ALA A 107 5.97 10.82 -3.04
C ALA A 107 6.16 11.79 -1.88
N MET A 108 7.12 11.47 -1.00
CA MET A 108 7.62 12.40 0.02
C MET A 108 8.56 13.43 -0.64
N GLY A 109 8.34 14.71 -0.35
CA GLY A 109 9.08 15.83 -0.94
C GLY A 109 10.49 15.99 -0.37
N LEU A 110 10.67 15.85 0.94
CA LEU A 110 11.97 16.04 1.60
C LEU A 110 12.74 14.73 1.69
N CYS A 111 12.13 13.68 2.24
CA CYS A 111 12.75 12.37 2.47
C CYS A 111 12.68 11.44 1.25
N GLY A 112 11.91 11.80 0.22
CA GLY A 112 11.81 11.01 -1.00
C GLY A 112 13.06 11.12 -1.87
N SER A 113 13.40 10.02 -2.53
CA SER A 113 14.39 9.98 -3.60
C SER A 113 13.89 10.73 -4.83
N ASP A 114 14.82 11.25 -5.65
CA ASP A 114 14.48 11.93 -6.91
C ASP A 114 13.63 11.06 -7.82
N ILE A 115 13.96 9.76 -7.91
CA ILE A 115 13.19 8.82 -8.71
C ILE A 115 11.76 8.66 -8.19
N ALA A 116 11.54 8.64 -6.88
CA ALA A 116 10.18 8.55 -6.32
C ALA A 116 9.37 9.82 -6.63
N ARG A 117 9.98 11.00 -6.49
CA ARG A 117 9.33 12.29 -6.82
C ARG A 117 8.97 12.41 -8.29
N GLN A 118 9.85 11.95 -9.19
CA GLN A 118 9.59 11.97 -10.64
C GLN A 118 8.54 10.94 -11.07
N THR A 119 8.35 9.87 -10.29
CA THR A 119 7.41 8.79 -10.62
C THR A 119 6.00 9.04 -10.07
N ALA A 120 5.87 9.83 -9.01
CA ALA A 120 4.59 10.07 -8.34
C ALA A 120 3.76 11.17 -9.04
N ASP A 121 2.43 11.04 -8.95
CA ASP A 121 1.47 12.04 -9.43
C ASP A 121 1.38 13.24 -8.48
N ILE A 122 1.57 12.99 -7.18
CA ILE A 122 1.50 13.99 -6.11
C ILE A 122 2.78 13.94 -5.28
N VAL A 123 3.31 15.11 -4.92
CA VAL A 123 4.48 15.24 -4.03
C VAL A 123 4.10 16.02 -2.78
N LEU A 124 4.31 15.42 -1.61
CA LEU A 124 4.09 16.06 -0.31
C LEU A 124 5.31 16.89 0.07
N LEU A 125 5.25 18.21 -0.13
CA LEU A 125 6.39 19.10 0.10
C LEU A 125 6.84 19.17 1.57
N ASP A 126 5.95 18.88 2.50
CA ASP A 126 6.17 18.96 3.95
C ASP A 126 6.41 17.59 4.62
N ASP A 127 6.39 16.51 3.84
CA ASP A 127 6.47 15.13 4.32
C ASP A 127 5.41 14.75 5.38
N ASN A 128 4.26 15.44 5.39
CA ASN A 128 3.21 15.18 6.35
C ASN A 128 2.13 14.26 5.78
N PHE A 129 2.01 13.03 6.30
CA PHE A 129 0.96 12.09 5.89
C PHE A 129 -0.46 12.62 6.16
N ALA A 130 -0.65 13.56 7.09
CA ALA A 130 -1.96 14.19 7.32
C ALA A 130 -2.48 14.93 6.09
N SER A 131 -1.59 15.44 5.24
CA SER A 131 -1.92 16.10 3.98
C SER A 131 -2.61 15.16 2.98
N ILE A 132 -2.35 13.85 3.05
CA ILE A 132 -3.06 12.85 2.25
C ILE A 132 -4.53 12.76 2.68
N VAL A 133 -4.80 12.76 3.98
CA VAL A 133 -6.17 12.68 4.51
C VAL A 133 -6.98 13.90 4.07
N MET A 134 -6.42 15.10 4.26
CA MET A 134 -7.04 16.35 3.80
C MET A 134 -7.28 16.33 2.28
N GLY A 135 -6.29 15.88 1.49
CA GLY A 135 -6.45 15.77 0.03
C GLY A 135 -7.58 14.83 -0.40
N ILE A 136 -7.80 13.72 0.32
CA ILE A 136 -8.92 12.81 0.06
C ILE A 136 -10.26 13.48 0.40
N GLU A 137 -10.34 14.19 1.52
CA GLU A 137 -11.56 14.91 1.93
C GLU A 137 -11.94 15.98 0.90
N GLU A 138 -11.00 16.83 0.51
CA GLU A 138 -11.20 17.86 -0.51
C GLU A 138 -11.57 17.27 -1.88
N GLY A 139 -10.91 16.18 -2.28
CA GLY A 139 -11.24 15.48 -3.54
C GLY A 139 -12.68 14.95 -3.58
N ARG A 140 -13.18 14.43 -2.45
CA ARG A 140 -14.57 13.97 -2.33
C ARG A 140 -15.56 15.14 -2.39
N LEU A 141 -15.28 16.24 -1.67
CA LEU A 141 -16.10 17.44 -1.69
C LEU A 141 -16.22 18.04 -3.09
N LEU A 142 -15.10 18.13 -3.82
CA LEU A 142 -15.09 18.62 -5.20
C LEU A 142 -15.88 17.73 -6.14
N PHE A 143 -15.78 16.40 -6.01
CA PHE A 143 -16.54 15.46 -6.83
C PHE A 143 -18.05 15.59 -6.61
N ASP A 144 -18.48 15.72 -5.34
CA ASP A 144 -19.89 15.90 -5.00
C ASP A 144 -20.46 17.22 -5.55
N ASN A 145 -19.64 18.28 -5.63
CA ASN A 145 -20.03 19.59 -6.16
C ASN A 145 -20.13 19.65 -7.69
N LEU A 146 -19.50 18.73 -8.42
CA LEU A 146 -19.51 18.68 -9.89
C LEU A 146 -20.69 17.88 -10.46
N ARG A 147 -21.56 17.35 -9.60
CA ARG A 147 -22.64 16.41 -9.96
C ARG A 147 -23.98 17.08 -10.25
#